data_AF-A0EA06-F1
#
_entry.id   AF-A0EA06-F1
#
_cell.length_a   1.000
_cell.length_b   1.000
_cell.length_c   1.000
_cell.angle_alpha   90.00
_cell.angle_beta   90.00
_cell.angle_gamma   90.00
#
_symmetry.space_group_name_H-M   'P 1'
#
loop_
_entity.id
_entity.type
_entity.pdbx_description
1 polymer ?
#
loop_
_entity_poly.entity_id
_entity_poly.type
_entity_poly.pdbx_seq_one_letter_code
_entity_poly.pdbx_strand_id
1 'polypeptide(L)'
;MKSFIILICAYLVFSNTQIANTHQQEAYLITKGIFDAFGVQNELDINQVFSKIESNQYYEILQNAVNLQDELTEESILEGVRQIGVALQQIPDSIDSLEEQTQETIIISKIFNNLLEQLRNPLRFHFQDNVEVVINGVNISQDLGNSLLEWESENYEQYGRDLGTVMIRLMLELENLEAVIHDQSVILLIFDGVLDGILDASGIKGQDIRQCIDGVNLMVIDFEESIRLLETGLPHNVVQSLQIFGDGLQHFPQALDQCKASIKEAAKLAKQLRELIKALQNPASFAFHIGIDLIVNGRDIYREIFTAVDDWKQGNWNDFGYQLGKAMYQIFVGLHGQQS
;
A
#
# COMPACT_ATOMS: atom_id res chain seq x y z
N MET A 1 -37.99 11.78 50.51
CA MET A 1 -37.51 12.51 49.32
C MET A 1 -35.99 12.44 49.12
N LYS A 2 -35.15 12.68 50.14
CA LYS A 2 -33.68 12.59 49.98
C LYS A 2 -33.15 11.19 49.62
N SER A 3 -33.77 10.11 50.09
CA SER A 3 -33.35 8.73 49.76
C SER A 3 -33.76 8.26 48.35
N PHE A 4 -34.72 8.91 47.71
CA PHE A 4 -35.18 8.54 46.35
C PHE A 4 -34.30 9.18 45.27
N ILE A 5 -33.75 10.37 45.55
CA ILE A 5 -32.83 11.08 44.66
C ILE A 5 -31.45 10.39 44.61
N ILE A 6 -31.00 9.80 45.71
CA ILE A 6 -29.71 9.06 45.75
C ILE A 6 -29.78 7.76 44.93
N LEU A 7 -30.94 7.09 44.88
CA LEU A 7 -31.11 5.87 44.09
C LEU A 7 -31.15 6.15 42.58
N ILE A 8 -31.74 7.27 42.16
CA ILE A 8 -31.78 7.69 40.74
C ILE A 8 -30.40 8.18 40.28
N CYS A 9 -29.65 8.88 41.14
CA CYS A 9 -28.26 9.25 40.81
C CYS A 9 -27.32 8.03 40.76
N ALA A 10 -27.52 7.01 41.60
CA ALA A 10 -26.75 5.76 41.49
C ALA A 10 -27.09 4.98 40.21
N TYR A 11 -28.37 4.95 39.80
CA TYR A 11 -28.78 4.29 38.56
C TYR A 11 -28.28 5.00 37.30
N LEU A 12 -28.24 6.34 37.31
CA LEU A 12 -27.71 7.15 36.19
C LEU A 12 -26.17 7.15 36.12
N VAL A 13 -25.47 6.88 37.22
CA VAL A 13 -24.00 6.71 37.24
C VAL A 13 -23.59 5.29 36.81
N PHE A 14 -24.44 4.28 37.01
CA PHE A 14 -24.20 2.92 36.49
C PHE A 14 -24.74 2.68 35.06
N SER A 15 -25.62 3.54 34.54
CA SER A 15 -26.06 3.47 33.14
C SER A 15 -25.13 4.20 32.16
N ASN A 16 -23.98 4.68 32.64
CA ASN A 16 -22.95 5.28 31.81
C ASN A 16 -21.67 4.46 31.99
N THR A 17 -21.08 4.01 30.88
CA THR A 17 -19.77 3.33 30.76
C THR A 17 -19.72 1.81 31.02
N GLN A 18 -20.41 1.06 30.17
CA GLN A 18 -19.81 -0.03 29.40
C GLN A 18 -20.81 -0.36 28.29
N ILE A 19 -20.60 0.20 27.10
CA ILE A 19 -21.12 -0.46 25.90
C ILE A 19 -20.45 -1.83 25.96
N ALA A 20 -21.21 -2.87 26.31
CA ALA A 20 -20.68 -4.22 26.28
C ALA A 20 -20.15 -4.43 24.86
N ASN A 21 -18.86 -4.72 24.75
CA ASN A 21 -18.20 -4.88 23.46
C ASN A 21 -18.60 -6.27 22.95
N THR A 22 -19.82 -6.37 22.40
CA THR A 22 -20.53 -7.62 22.15
C THR A 22 -19.83 -8.51 21.13
N HIS A 23 -18.99 -7.93 20.26
CA HIS A 23 -18.29 -8.64 19.19
C HIS A 23 -16.76 -8.69 19.38
N GLN A 24 -16.27 -8.47 20.60
CA GLN A 24 -14.83 -8.38 20.84
C GLN A 24 -14.10 -9.71 20.55
N GLN A 25 -14.71 -10.84 20.90
CA GLN A 25 -14.07 -12.15 20.70
C GLN A 25 -14.03 -12.52 19.21
N GLU A 26 -15.12 -12.28 18.49
CA GLU A 26 -15.26 -12.54 17.07
C GLU A 26 -14.27 -11.69 16.28
N ALA A 27 -14.26 -10.36 16.52
CA ALA A 27 -13.31 -9.46 15.87
C ALA A 27 -11.85 -9.87 16.13
N TYR A 28 -11.53 -10.31 17.35
CA TYR A 28 -10.19 -10.80 17.69
C TYR A 28 -9.82 -12.05 16.89
N LEU A 29 -10.72 -13.03 16.81
CA LEU A 29 -10.49 -14.26 16.06
C LEU A 29 -10.30 -14.00 14.56
N ILE A 30 -11.09 -13.10 13.96
CA ILE A 30 -10.93 -12.70 12.57
C ILE A 30 -9.55 -12.06 12.36
N THR A 31 -9.17 -11.11 13.23
CA THR A 31 -7.87 -10.42 13.15
C THR A 31 -6.72 -11.41 13.28
N LYS A 32 -6.80 -12.34 14.25
CA LYS A 32 -5.82 -13.41 14.44
C LYS A 32 -5.71 -14.29 13.20
N GLY A 33 -6.83 -14.71 12.62
CA GLY A 33 -6.87 -15.53 11.42
C GLY A 33 -6.18 -14.86 10.23
N ILE A 34 -6.40 -13.56 10.04
CA ILE A 34 -5.71 -12.79 9.00
C ILE A 34 -4.20 -12.82 9.24
N PHE A 35 -3.74 -12.57 10.46
CA PHE A 35 -2.31 -12.57 10.76
C PHE A 35 -1.68 -13.97 10.60
N ASP A 36 -2.43 -15.03 10.92
CA ASP A 36 -2.01 -16.42 10.72
C ASP A 36 -1.76 -16.69 9.22
N ALA A 37 -2.64 -16.18 8.34
CA ALA A 37 -2.47 -16.33 6.89
C ALA A 37 -1.21 -15.63 6.38
N PHE A 38 -0.91 -14.42 6.89
CA PHE A 38 0.30 -13.68 6.53
C PHE A 38 1.57 -14.20 7.23
N GLY A 39 1.44 -15.03 8.25
CA GLY A 39 2.57 -15.57 8.99
C GLY A 39 3.37 -14.54 9.81
N VAL A 40 2.74 -13.42 10.18
CA VAL A 40 3.40 -12.25 10.82
C VAL A 40 3.42 -12.29 12.35
N GLN A 41 3.20 -13.45 12.94
CA GLN A 41 2.99 -13.61 14.39
C GLN A 41 4.25 -13.47 15.23
N ASN A 42 5.43 -13.52 14.60
CA ASN A 42 6.70 -13.30 15.29
C ASN A 42 7.10 -11.81 15.26
N GLU A 43 6.54 -11.06 14.32
CA GLU A 43 6.85 -9.67 14.02
C GLU A 43 5.85 -8.72 14.69
N LEU A 44 4.61 -9.15 14.93
CA LEU A 44 3.55 -8.33 15.51
C LEU A 44 2.88 -8.98 16.73
N ASP A 45 2.73 -8.21 17.80
CA ASP A 45 1.87 -8.59 18.93
C ASP A 45 0.41 -8.28 18.58
N ILE A 46 -0.34 -9.32 18.20
CA ILE A 46 -1.76 -9.23 17.84
C ILE A 46 -2.57 -8.53 18.93
N ASN A 47 -2.25 -8.72 20.22
CA ASN A 47 -3.03 -8.10 21.28
C ASN A 47 -2.84 -6.58 21.32
N GLN A 48 -1.63 -6.09 21.01
CA GLN A 48 -1.36 -4.66 20.90
C GLN A 48 -2.09 -4.05 19.72
N VAL A 49 -2.02 -4.70 18.55
CA VAL A 49 -2.75 -4.23 17.36
C VAL A 49 -4.25 -4.25 17.61
N PHE A 50 -4.79 -5.37 18.09
CA PHE A 50 -6.21 -5.52 18.36
C PHE A 50 -6.74 -4.55 19.42
N SER A 51 -5.91 -4.13 20.38
CA SER A 51 -6.33 -3.13 21.38
C SER A 51 -6.70 -1.76 20.81
N LYS A 52 -6.37 -1.51 19.53
CA LYS A 52 -6.66 -0.28 18.80
C LYS A 52 -7.82 -0.43 17.80
N ILE A 53 -8.35 -1.64 17.61
CA ILE A 53 -9.45 -1.93 16.70
C ILE A 53 -10.79 -1.65 17.40
N GLU A 54 -11.69 -0.92 16.72
CA GLU A 54 -13.05 -0.67 17.18
C GLU A 54 -13.93 -1.91 16.88
N SER A 55 -13.83 -2.94 17.73
CA SER A 55 -14.32 -4.29 17.43
C SER A 55 -15.79 -4.40 17.03
N ASN A 56 -16.69 -3.59 17.62
CA ASN A 56 -18.10 -3.58 17.20
C ASN A 56 -18.26 -3.06 15.77
N GLN A 57 -17.64 -1.92 15.44
CA GLN A 57 -17.68 -1.36 14.09
C GLN A 57 -17.01 -2.30 13.08
N TYR A 58 -15.86 -2.86 13.45
CA TYR A 58 -15.14 -3.85 12.64
C TYR A 58 -16.03 -5.05 12.28
N TYR A 59 -16.69 -5.64 13.28
CA TYR A 59 -17.58 -6.78 13.09
C TYR A 59 -18.84 -6.42 12.30
N GLU A 60 -19.50 -5.30 12.62
CA GLU A 60 -20.73 -4.85 11.94
C GLU A 60 -20.49 -4.60 10.44
N ILE A 61 -19.35 -4.01 10.07
CA ILE A 61 -19.02 -3.81 8.64
C ILE A 61 -18.79 -5.16 7.94
N LEU A 62 -18.10 -6.11 8.56
CA LEU A 62 -17.93 -7.46 7.99
C LEU A 62 -19.26 -8.20 7.87
N GLN A 63 -20.15 -8.06 8.86
CA GLN A 63 -21.48 -8.64 8.80
C GLN A 63 -22.30 -8.05 7.65
N ASN A 64 -22.25 -6.73 7.46
CA ASN A 64 -22.91 -6.09 6.33
C ASN A 64 -22.33 -6.56 5.00
N ALA A 65 -21.00 -6.73 4.92
CA ALA A 65 -20.34 -7.27 3.75
C ALA A 65 -20.81 -8.69 3.40
N VAL A 66 -20.99 -9.55 4.41
CA VAL A 66 -21.53 -10.91 4.23
C VAL A 66 -22.98 -10.86 3.75
N ASN A 67 -23.84 -10.06 4.38
CA ASN A 67 -25.24 -9.93 4.00
C ASN A 67 -25.43 -9.47 2.54
N LEU A 68 -24.54 -8.60 2.05
CA LEU A 68 -24.58 -8.15 0.65
C LEU A 68 -24.26 -9.29 -0.33
N GLN A 69 -23.45 -10.27 0.07
CA GLN A 69 -23.11 -11.39 -0.83
C GLN A 69 -24.30 -12.32 -1.08
N ASP A 70 -25.30 -12.35 -0.19
CA ASP A 70 -26.53 -13.12 -0.35
C ASP A 70 -27.43 -12.62 -1.49
N GLU A 71 -27.27 -11.36 -1.92
CA GLU A 71 -28.08 -10.78 -2.99
C GLU A 71 -27.65 -11.27 -4.39
N LEU A 72 -26.42 -11.82 -4.52
CA LEU A 72 -25.87 -12.40 -5.75
C LEU A 72 -25.99 -11.49 -6.98
N THR A 73 -25.85 -10.18 -6.77
CA THR A 73 -25.73 -9.20 -7.86
C THR A 73 -24.32 -8.67 -7.95
N GLU A 74 -23.88 -8.27 -9.16
CA GLU A 74 -22.57 -7.66 -9.37
C GLU A 74 -22.32 -6.48 -8.42
N GLU A 75 -23.31 -5.59 -8.27
CA GLU A 75 -23.25 -4.42 -7.39
C GLU A 75 -23.10 -4.82 -5.92
N SER A 76 -23.92 -5.78 -5.45
CA SER A 76 -23.88 -6.25 -4.07
C SER A 76 -22.58 -6.98 -3.73
N ILE A 77 -22.04 -7.79 -4.63
CA ILE A 77 -20.78 -8.51 -4.42
C ILE A 77 -19.62 -7.52 -4.39
N LEU A 78 -19.60 -6.57 -5.34
CA LEU A 78 -18.59 -5.51 -5.36
C LEU A 78 -18.64 -4.70 -4.06
N GLU A 79 -19.82 -4.28 -3.60
CA GLU A 79 -19.95 -3.52 -2.36
C GLU A 79 -19.57 -4.36 -1.13
N GLY A 80 -19.90 -5.65 -1.10
CA GLY A 80 -19.46 -6.55 -0.04
C GLY A 80 -17.93 -6.65 0.04
N VAL A 81 -17.26 -6.83 -1.10
CA VAL A 81 -15.79 -6.80 -1.19
C VAL A 81 -15.23 -5.47 -0.70
N ARG A 82 -15.83 -4.33 -1.08
CA ARG A 82 -15.41 -3.02 -0.60
C ARG A 82 -15.52 -2.90 0.91
N GLN A 83 -16.61 -3.37 1.49
CA GLN A 83 -16.83 -3.33 2.93
C GLN A 83 -15.85 -4.21 3.68
N ILE A 84 -15.45 -5.36 3.14
CA ILE A 84 -14.30 -6.12 3.68
C ILE A 84 -13.06 -5.23 3.71
N GLY A 85 -12.71 -4.59 2.58
CA GLY A 85 -11.57 -3.67 2.52
C GLY A 85 -11.65 -2.47 3.49
N VAL A 86 -12.86 -1.99 3.81
CA VAL A 86 -13.09 -0.92 4.80
C VAL A 86 -12.92 -1.44 6.22
N ALA A 87 -13.51 -2.58 6.56
CA ALA A 87 -13.38 -3.17 7.90
C ALA A 87 -11.91 -3.46 8.22
N LEU A 88 -11.23 -4.12 7.29
CA LEU A 88 -9.85 -4.55 7.47
C LEU A 88 -8.85 -3.39 7.51
N GLN A 89 -9.20 -2.19 7.05
CA GLN A 89 -8.34 -1.00 7.13
C GLN A 89 -7.95 -0.64 8.58
N GLN A 90 -8.79 -1.04 9.55
CA GLN A 90 -8.47 -0.85 10.96
C GLN A 90 -7.20 -1.59 11.39
N ILE A 91 -6.77 -2.65 10.68
CA ILE A 91 -5.54 -3.40 10.97
C ILE A 91 -4.29 -2.54 10.73
N PRO A 92 -3.99 -2.07 9.50
CA PRO A 92 -2.84 -1.20 9.27
C PRO A 92 -2.96 0.12 10.05
N ASP A 93 -4.16 0.72 10.18
CA ASP A 93 -4.33 1.92 11.01
C ASP A 93 -3.92 1.67 12.48
N SER A 94 -4.23 0.48 13.00
CA SER A 94 -3.83 0.06 14.35
C SER A 94 -2.33 -0.15 14.46
N ILE A 95 -1.69 -0.78 13.46
CA ILE A 95 -0.23 -0.93 13.39
C ILE A 95 0.46 0.44 13.33
N ASP A 96 -0.08 1.36 12.53
CA ASP A 96 0.46 2.71 12.37
C ASP A 96 0.35 3.54 13.65
N SER A 97 -0.58 3.18 14.54
CA SER A 97 -0.80 3.83 15.83
C SER A 97 0.04 3.28 17.00
N LEU A 98 0.88 2.25 16.76
CA LEU A 98 1.74 1.67 17.79
C LEU A 98 2.81 2.67 18.24
N GLU A 99 3.14 2.65 19.55
CA GLU A 99 4.11 3.58 20.14
C GLU A 99 5.53 3.36 19.63
N GLU A 100 5.90 2.09 19.39
CA GLU A 100 7.19 1.69 18.84
C GLU A 100 6.96 0.98 17.52
N GLN A 101 7.36 1.61 16.41
CA GLN A 101 7.38 0.99 15.09
C GLN A 101 8.77 0.43 14.80
N THR A 102 8.80 -0.81 14.34
CA THR A 102 9.99 -1.40 13.72
C THR A 102 9.89 -1.27 12.20
N GLN A 103 11.00 -1.55 11.51
CA GLN A 103 11.00 -1.60 10.06
C GLN A 103 10.04 -2.68 9.54
N GLU A 104 9.97 -3.82 10.22
CA GLU A 104 9.04 -4.92 9.91
C GLU A 104 7.58 -4.48 10.05
N THR A 105 7.21 -3.77 11.12
CA THR A 105 5.83 -3.30 11.29
C THR A 105 5.43 -2.29 10.22
N ILE A 106 6.35 -1.42 9.79
CA ILE A 106 6.12 -0.46 8.70
C ILE A 106 5.89 -1.20 7.37
N ILE A 107 6.72 -2.21 7.07
CA ILE A 107 6.57 -3.05 5.88
C ILE A 107 5.20 -3.74 5.89
N ILE A 108 4.84 -4.37 7.02
CA ILE A 108 3.56 -5.09 7.14
C ILE A 108 2.38 -4.14 6.97
N SER A 109 2.38 -2.98 7.62
CA SER A 109 1.33 -1.97 7.48
C SER A 109 1.15 -1.53 6.03
N LYS A 110 2.26 -1.21 5.32
CA LYS A 110 2.20 -0.84 3.90
C LYS A 110 1.69 -1.96 3.00
N ILE A 111 2.09 -3.21 3.25
CA ILE A 111 1.54 -4.37 2.52
C ILE A 111 0.02 -4.44 2.72
N PHE A 112 -0.46 -4.38 3.96
CA PHE A 112 -1.90 -4.38 4.23
C PHE A 112 -2.61 -3.21 3.53
N ASN A 113 -2.11 -1.98 3.65
CA ASN A 113 -2.69 -0.82 2.99
C ASN A 113 -2.83 -1.00 1.48
N ASN A 114 -1.79 -1.52 0.82
CA ASN A 114 -1.81 -1.78 -0.61
C ASN A 114 -2.87 -2.83 -0.99
N LEU A 115 -2.93 -3.96 -0.27
CA LEU A 115 -3.86 -5.05 -0.55
C LEU A 115 -5.31 -4.67 -0.30
N LEU A 116 -5.57 -3.93 0.78
CA LEU A 116 -6.91 -3.49 1.12
C LEU A 116 -7.43 -2.43 0.15
N GLU A 117 -6.55 -1.64 -0.43
CA GLU A 117 -6.92 -0.69 -1.46
C GLU A 117 -7.37 -1.39 -2.75
N GLN A 118 -6.85 -2.58 -3.05
CA GLN A 118 -7.36 -3.40 -4.16
C GLN A 118 -8.79 -3.90 -3.91
N LEU A 119 -9.17 -4.14 -2.65
CA LEU A 119 -10.53 -4.54 -2.28
C LEU A 119 -11.50 -3.35 -2.31
N ARG A 120 -11.09 -2.19 -1.77
CA ARG A 120 -11.93 -0.99 -1.74
C ARG A 120 -12.14 -0.38 -3.13
N ASN A 121 -11.07 -0.36 -3.93
CA ASN A 121 -11.05 0.31 -5.23
C ASN A 121 -10.42 -0.60 -6.29
N PRO A 122 -11.09 -1.72 -6.65
CA PRO A 122 -10.57 -2.63 -7.66
C PRO A 122 -10.48 -1.92 -9.01
N LEU A 123 -9.33 -2.04 -9.69
CA LEU A 123 -9.12 -1.50 -11.04
C LEU A 123 -9.99 -2.23 -12.05
N ARG A 124 -10.14 -3.53 -11.87
CA ARG A 124 -11.00 -4.39 -12.66
C ARG A 124 -11.80 -5.27 -11.72
N PHE A 125 -13.10 -5.28 -11.93
CA PHE A 125 -14.01 -6.19 -11.25
C PHE A 125 -14.81 -6.90 -12.32
N HIS A 126 -14.92 -8.22 -12.20
CA HIS A 126 -15.76 -9.04 -13.07
C HIS A 126 -16.53 -10.01 -12.20
N PHE A 127 -17.84 -10.03 -12.40
CA PHE A 127 -18.75 -10.97 -11.76
C PHE A 127 -19.56 -11.68 -12.85
N GLN A 128 -19.49 -13.02 -12.86
CA GLN A 128 -20.24 -13.81 -13.84
C GLN A 128 -21.00 -14.97 -13.20
N ASP A 129 -22.29 -15.03 -13.54
CA ASP A 129 -23.23 -16.15 -13.33
C ASP A 129 -23.25 -16.72 -11.89
N ASN A 130 -22.91 -15.92 -10.88
CA ASN A 130 -22.81 -16.34 -9.47
C ASN A 130 -21.74 -17.41 -9.19
N VAL A 131 -20.78 -17.60 -10.11
CA VAL A 131 -19.71 -18.59 -9.95
C VAL A 131 -18.34 -17.94 -9.93
N GLU A 132 -18.21 -16.77 -10.56
CA GLU A 132 -16.92 -16.13 -10.76
C GLU A 132 -16.90 -14.70 -10.23
N VAL A 133 -16.04 -14.46 -9.25
CA VAL A 133 -15.63 -13.15 -8.73
C VAL A 133 -14.15 -12.98 -9.04
N VAL A 134 -13.84 -12.03 -9.93
CA VAL A 134 -12.46 -11.72 -10.34
C VAL A 134 -12.15 -10.28 -9.99
N ILE A 135 -11.11 -10.07 -9.20
CA ILE A 135 -10.58 -8.76 -8.82
C ILE A 135 -9.19 -8.61 -9.42
N ASN A 136 -8.97 -7.57 -10.21
CA ASN A 136 -7.68 -7.25 -10.84
C ASN A 136 -7.06 -8.44 -11.61
N GLY A 137 -7.89 -9.35 -12.14
CA GLY A 137 -7.44 -10.56 -12.85
C GLY A 137 -7.37 -11.82 -11.97
N VAL A 138 -7.52 -11.68 -10.66
CA VAL A 138 -7.47 -12.78 -9.69
C VAL A 138 -8.86 -13.34 -9.43
N ASN A 139 -9.09 -14.60 -9.78
CA ASN A 139 -10.33 -15.29 -9.43
C ASN A 139 -10.31 -15.69 -7.94
N ILE A 140 -11.11 -15.01 -7.12
CA ILE A 140 -11.20 -15.19 -5.66
C ILE A 140 -12.50 -15.87 -5.23
N SER A 141 -13.27 -16.41 -6.18
CA SER A 141 -14.61 -16.95 -5.93
C SER A 141 -14.62 -18.07 -4.90
N GLN A 142 -13.65 -18.98 -5.00
CA GLN A 142 -13.55 -20.11 -4.07
C GLN A 142 -13.20 -19.64 -2.66
N ASP A 143 -12.28 -18.69 -2.52
CA ASP A 143 -11.86 -18.21 -1.20
C ASP A 143 -12.96 -17.41 -0.52
N LEU A 144 -13.65 -16.54 -1.28
CA LEU A 144 -14.83 -15.83 -0.78
C LEU A 144 -15.93 -16.80 -0.39
N GLY A 145 -16.25 -17.77 -1.25
CA GLY A 145 -17.27 -18.79 -0.95
C GLY A 145 -16.93 -19.63 0.29
N ASN A 146 -15.68 -20.03 0.46
CA ASN A 146 -15.22 -20.73 1.67
C ASN A 146 -15.37 -19.83 2.90
N SER A 147 -14.94 -18.56 2.82
CA SER A 147 -15.05 -17.62 3.93
C SER A 147 -16.51 -17.45 4.38
N LEU A 148 -17.47 -17.35 3.47
CA LEU A 148 -18.88 -17.26 3.80
C LEU A 148 -19.37 -18.48 4.60
N LEU A 149 -18.96 -19.69 4.22
CA LEU A 149 -19.30 -20.90 4.96
C LEU A 149 -18.72 -20.90 6.39
N GLU A 150 -17.51 -20.38 6.56
CA GLU A 150 -16.87 -20.26 7.87
C GLU A 150 -17.54 -19.19 8.74
N TRP A 151 -18.00 -18.09 8.13
CA TRP A 151 -18.81 -17.09 8.82
C TRP A 151 -20.14 -17.67 9.31
N GLU A 152 -20.89 -18.36 8.44
CA GLU A 152 -22.15 -19.02 8.79
C GLU A 152 -21.99 -20.07 9.89
N SER A 153 -20.82 -20.71 9.94
CA SER A 153 -20.48 -21.73 10.94
C SER A 153 -19.91 -21.14 12.24
N GLU A 154 -19.88 -19.81 12.39
CA GLU A 154 -19.28 -19.08 13.52
C GLU A 154 -17.77 -19.40 13.72
N ASN A 155 -17.09 -19.88 12.68
CA ASN A 155 -15.66 -20.16 12.68
C ASN A 155 -14.86 -18.92 12.24
N TYR A 156 -14.96 -17.87 13.05
CA TYR A 156 -14.41 -16.55 12.75
C TYR A 156 -12.89 -16.52 12.53
N GLU A 157 -12.14 -17.42 13.18
CA GLU A 157 -10.69 -17.52 12.96
C GLU A 157 -10.37 -18.06 11.57
N GLN A 158 -11.12 -19.06 11.09
CA GLN A 158 -10.94 -19.55 9.72
C GLN A 158 -11.45 -18.56 8.70
N TYR A 159 -12.58 -17.87 8.96
CA TYR A 159 -13.03 -16.74 8.15
C TYR A 159 -11.92 -15.70 7.95
N GLY A 160 -11.24 -15.32 9.04
CA GLY A 160 -10.09 -14.42 8.98
C GLY A 160 -8.93 -14.98 8.14
N ARG A 161 -8.61 -16.27 8.26
CA ARG A 161 -7.57 -16.92 7.43
C ARG A 161 -7.92 -16.93 5.94
N ASP A 162 -9.19 -17.16 5.60
CA ASP A 162 -9.64 -17.18 4.20
C ASP A 162 -9.58 -15.77 3.59
N LEU A 163 -9.99 -14.74 4.34
CA LEU A 163 -9.79 -13.34 3.92
C LEU A 163 -8.30 -12.98 3.78
N GLY A 164 -7.46 -13.48 4.70
CA GLY A 164 -6.01 -13.38 4.60
C GLY A 164 -5.47 -13.98 3.30
N THR A 165 -5.99 -15.15 2.93
CA THR A 165 -5.64 -15.85 1.69
C THR A 165 -6.07 -15.06 0.45
N VAL A 166 -7.28 -14.48 0.44
CA VAL A 166 -7.73 -13.56 -0.64
C VAL A 166 -6.73 -12.43 -0.82
N MET A 167 -6.34 -11.75 0.26
CA MET A 167 -5.38 -10.65 0.20
C MET A 167 -4.01 -11.10 -0.33
N ILE A 168 -3.49 -12.26 0.12
CA ILE A 168 -2.22 -12.80 -0.38
C ILE A 168 -2.32 -13.15 -1.87
N ARG A 169 -3.44 -13.71 -2.34
CA ARG A 169 -3.62 -14.00 -3.78
C ARG A 169 -3.68 -12.71 -4.61
N LEU A 170 -4.33 -11.67 -4.12
CA LEU A 170 -4.29 -10.34 -4.74
C LEU A 170 -2.88 -9.73 -4.75
N MET A 171 -2.04 -10.09 -3.76
CA MET A 171 -0.63 -9.71 -3.72
C MET A 171 0.21 -10.44 -4.77
N LEU A 172 0.02 -11.76 -4.91
CA LEU A 172 0.86 -12.62 -5.75
C LEU A 172 0.64 -12.41 -7.25
N GLU A 173 -0.54 -11.94 -7.65
CA GLU A 173 -0.86 -11.63 -9.04
C GLU A 173 -0.39 -10.22 -9.45
N LEU A 174 0.24 -9.48 -8.54
CA LEU A 174 1.12 -8.38 -8.90
C LEU A 174 2.34 -9.02 -9.56
N GLU A 175 2.36 -9.10 -10.90
CA GLU A 175 3.23 -9.93 -11.76
C GLU A 175 4.73 -9.92 -11.42
N ASN A 176 5.17 -8.99 -10.57
CA ASN A 176 6.56 -8.80 -10.20
C ASN A 176 6.84 -8.73 -8.69
N LEU A 177 5.83 -8.60 -7.82
CA LEU A 177 6.07 -8.27 -6.41
C LEU A 177 6.84 -9.39 -5.68
N GLU A 178 6.51 -10.66 -5.91
CA GLU A 178 7.21 -11.80 -5.31
C GLU A 178 8.67 -11.93 -5.81
N ALA A 179 8.89 -11.75 -7.11
CA ALA A 179 10.23 -11.81 -7.70
C ALA A 179 11.14 -10.67 -7.21
N VAL A 180 10.56 -9.50 -6.92
CA VAL A 180 11.29 -8.29 -6.63
C VAL A 180 11.54 -8.10 -5.12
N ILE A 181 10.59 -8.46 -4.24
CA ILE A 181 10.76 -8.32 -2.78
C ILE A 181 11.98 -9.09 -2.26
N HIS A 182 12.34 -10.22 -2.87
CA HIS A 182 13.44 -11.06 -2.40
C HIS A 182 14.74 -10.91 -3.17
N ASP A 183 14.76 -10.13 -4.25
CA ASP A 183 15.95 -9.95 -5.09
C ASP A 183 16.46 -8.50 -5.08
N GLN A 184 17.42 -8.26 -4.18
CA GLN A 184 18.15 -7.00 -4.12
C GLN A 184 18.75 -6.58 -5.48
N SER A 185 19.07 -7.52 -6.37
CA SER A 185 19.63 -7.21 -7.69
C SER A 185 18.68 -6.36 -8.54
N VAL A 186 17.37 -6.48 -8.35
CA VAL A 186 16.37 -5.67 -9.04
C VAL A 186 16.52 -4.20 -8.67
N ILE A 187 16.55 -3.88 -7.38
CA ILE A 187 16.70 -2.49 -6.91
C ILE A 187 18.02 -1.87 -7.37
N LEU A 188 19.08 -2.67 -7.50
CA LEU A 188 20.36 -2.19 -8.04
C LEU A 188 20.27 -1.86 -9.54
N LEU A 189 19.52 -2.62 -10.33
CA LEU A 189 19.25 -2.31 -11.74
C LEU A 189 18.41 -1.04 -11.88
N ILE A 190 17.40 -0.85 -11.02
CA ILE A 190 16.60 0.37 -10.97
C ILE A 190 17.49 1.56 -10.62
N PHE A 191 18.39 1.43 -9.64
CA PHE A 191 19.35 2.47 -9.29
C PHE A 191 20.23 2.86 -10.49
N ASP A 192 20.81 1.87 -11.18
CA ASP A 192 21.62 2.10 -12.38
C ASP A 192 20.80 2.85 -13.46
N GLY A 193 19.56 2.45 -13.67
CA GLY A 193 18.63 3.10 -14.59
C GLY A 193 18.38 4.55 -14.20
N VAL A 194 18.06 4.82 -12.93
CA VAL A 194 17.83 6.19 -12.43
C VAL A 194 19.03 7.08 -12.71
N LEU A 195 20.25 6.60 -12.44
CA LEU A 195 21.48 7.34 -12.73
C LEU A 195 21.66 7.63 -14.22
N ASP A 196 21.41 6.64 -15.07
CA ASP A 196 21.49 6.79 -16.52
C ASP A 196 20.42 7.79 -17.04
N GLY A 197 19.22 7.79 -16.45
CA GLY A 197 18.11 8.69 -16.78
C GLY A 197 18.34 10.15 -16.39
N ILE A 198 19.02 10.41 -15.26
CA ILE A 198 19.40 11.76 -14.83
C ILE A 198 20.70 12.24 -15.50
N LEU A 199 21.28 11.44 -16.39
CA LEU A 199 22.54 11.69 -17.09
C LEU A 199 23.72 11.90 -16.12
N ASP A 200 23.76 11.10 -15.06
CA ASP A 200 24.85 11.16 -14.09
C ASP A 200 26.18 10.66 -14.70
N ALA A 201 27.25 11.39 -14.42
CA ALA A 201 28.59 11.09 -14.92
C ALA A 201 29.57 10.71 -13.79
N SER A 202 29.06 10.36 -12.60
CA SER A 202 29.89 9.99 -11.44
C SER A 202 30.64 8.67 -11.64
N GLY A 203 30.11 7.79 -12.50
CA GLY A 203 30.60 6.43 -12.68
C GLY A 203 30.19 5.47 -11.56
N ILE A 204 29.38 5.92 -10.59
CA ILE A 204 28.79 5.08 -9.54
C ILE A 204 27.78 4.13 -10.18
N LYS A 205 27.78 2.87 -9.72
CA LYS A 205 26.84 1.83 -10.13
C LYS A 205 26.16 1.18 -8.93
N GLY A 206 25.08 0.45 -9.15
CA GLY A 206 24.31 -0.22 -8.09
C GLY A 206 25.16 -1.15 -7.23
N GLN A 207 26.14 -1.81 -7.84
CA GLN A 207 27.08 -2.66 -7.10
C GLN A 207 27.86 -1.91 -6.02
N ASP A 208 28.14 -0.63 -6.21
CA ASP A 208 28.88 0.19 -5.25
C ASP A 208 28.06 0.43 -3.96
N ILE A 209 26.73 0.52 -4.08
CA ILE A 209 25.83 0.73 -2.94
C ILE A 209 25.22 -0.56 -2.38
N ARG A 210 25.53 -1.74 -2.95
CA ARG A 210 24.93 -3.03 -2.57
C ARG A 210 24.95 -3.30 -1.06
N GLN A 211 26.04 -2.97 -0.38
CA GLN A 211 26.17 -3.24 1.06
C GLN A 211 25.51 -2.18 1.95
N CYS A 212 25.04 -1.08 1.36
CA CYS A 212 24.48 0.08 2.06
C CYS A 212 23.01 0.33 1.72
N ILE A 213 22.46 -0.33 0.69
CA ILE A 213 21.05 -0.21 0.37
C ILE A 213 20.24 -1.06 1.34
N ASP A 214 19.29 -0.43 1.99
CA ASP A 214 18.33 -1.02 2.93
C ASP A 214 16.92 -0.55 2.57
N GLY A 215 15.90 -1.24 3.08
CA GLY A 215 14.50 -0.94 2.77
C GLY A 215 14.10 -1.31 1.34
N VAL A 216 14.83 -2.24 0.71
CA VAL A 216 14.53 -2.77 -0.64
C VAL A 216 13.05 -3.12 -0.75
N ASN A 217 12.51 -3.88 0.20
CA ASN A 217 11.10 -4.29 0.20
C ASN A 217 10.14 -3.09 0.19
N LEU A 218 10.45 -2.03 0.95
CA LEU A 218 9.64 -0.81 0.98
C LEU A 218 9.63 -0.10 -0.37
N MET A 219 10.78 -0.01 -1.03
CA MET A 219 10.87 0.61 -2.35
C MET A 219 9.97 -0.08 -3.36
N VAL A 220 9.96 -1.42 -3.33
CA VAL A 220 9.17 -2.23 -4.26
C VAL A 220 7.69 -2.03 -4.03
N ILE A 221 7.27 -2.02 -2.76
CA ILE A 221 5.88 -1.74 -2.38
C ILE A 221 5.46 -0.33 -2.83
N ASP A 222 6.32 0.67 -2.63
CA ASP A 222 6.06 2.05 -3.04
C ASP A 222 5.95 2.17 -4.58
N PHE A 223 6.80 1.46 -5.33
CA PHE A 223 6.74 1.45 -6.79
C PHE A 223 5.47 0.77 -7.30
N GLU A 224 5.10 -0.37 -6.73
CA GLU A 224 3.88 -1.09 -7.07
C GLU A 224 2.62 -0.25 -6.77
N GLU A 225 2.56 0.38 -5.60
CA GLU A 225 1.47 1.28 -5.24
C GLU A 225 1.37 2.46 -6.21
N SER A 226 2.49 3.08 -6.56
CA SER A 226 2.54 4.20 -7.50
C SER A 226 2.00 3.80 -8.88
N ILE A 227 2.35 2.61 -9.35
CA ILE A 227 1.88 2.10 -10.64
C ILE A 227 0.38 1.86 -10.62
N ARG A 228 -0.14 1.21 -9.58
CA ARG A 228 -1.57 0.98 -9.40
C ARG A 228 -2.36 2.30 -9.37
N LEU A 229 -1.83 3.31 -8.69
CA LEU A 229 -2.44 4.65 -8.64
C LEU A 229 -2.46 5.32 -10.03
N LEU A 230 -1.42 5.17 -10.84
CA LEU A 230 -1.38 5.70 -12.21
C LEU A 230 -2.43 5.03 -13.11
N GLU A 231 -2.67 3.73 -12.93
CA GLU A 231 -3.64 2.96 -13.72
C GLU A 231 -5.09 3.38 -13.48
N THR A 232 -5.41 4.02 -12.36
CA THR A 232 -6.77 4.56 -12.15
C THR A 232 -7.09 5.72 -13.09
N GLY A 233 -6.05 6.41 -13.61
CA GLY A 233 -6.20 7.60 -14.43
C GLY A 233 -6.81 8.81 -13.67
N LEU A 234 -6.91 8.76 -12.34
CA LEU A 234 -7.48 9.86 -11.56
C LEU A 234 -6.41 10.92 -11.26
N PRO A 235 -6.66 12.22 -11.50
CA PRO A 235 -5.64 13.25 -11.31
C PRO A 235 -5.01 13.29 -9.91
N HIS A 236 -5.80 13.08 -8.86
CA HIS A 236 -5.27 13.05 -7.49
C HIS A 236 -4.37 11.84 -7.23
N ASN A 237 -4.71 10.67 -7.81
CA ASN A 237 -3.87 9.48 -7.74
C ASN A 237 -2.57 9.64 -8.51
N VAL A 238 -2.57 10.35 -9.64
CA VAL A 238 -1.34 10.67 -10.37
C VAL A 238 -0.43 11.58 -9.55
N VAL A 239 -0.96 12.56 -8.81
CA VAL A 239 -0.14 13.37 -7.89
C VAL A 239 0.43 12.50 -6.76
N GLN A 240 -0.43 11.66 -6.16
CA GLN A 240 -0.04 10.76 -5.09
C GLN A 240 1.02 9.74 -5.55
N SER A 241 0.93 9.21 -6.77
CA SER A 241 1.92 8.27 -7.31
C SER A 241 3.30 8.92 -7.50
N LEU A 242 3.36 10.20 -7.89
CA LEU A 242 4.65 10.90 -7.97
C LEU A 242 5.28 11.08 -6.58
N GLN A 243 4.45 11.30 -5.55
CA GLN A 243 4.90 11.39 -4.16
C GLN A 243 5.49 10.06 -3.69
N ILE A 244 4.75 8.97 -3.89
CA ILE A 244 5.15 7.63 -3.46
C ILE A 244 6.37 7.13 -4.24
N PHE A 245 6.47 7.39 -5.56
CA PHE A 245 7.71 7.13 -6.29
C PHE A 245 8.90 7.86 -5.66
N GLY A 246 8.69 9.11 -5.26
CA GLY A 246 9.71 9.88 -4.57
C GLY A 246 10.11 9.25 -3.22
N ASP A 247 9.15 8.79 -2.42
CA ASP A 247 9.40 8.12 -1.15
C ASP A 247 10.24 6.84 -1.34
N GLY A 248 9.87 5.99 -2.30
CA GLY A 248 10.65 4.80 -2.64
C GLY A 248 12.07 5.15 -3.09
N LEU A 249 12.24 6.21 -3.88
CA LEU A 249 13.55 6.66 -4.36
C LEU A 249 14.45 7.27 -3.26
N GLN A 250 13.92 7.67 -2.10
CA GLN A 250 14.72 8.23 -0.99
C GLN A 250 15.74 7.24 -0.41
N HIS A 251 15.53 5.95 -0.60
CA HIS A 251 16.46 4.92 -0.14
C HIS A 251 17.83 4.99 -0.87
N PHE A 252 17.86 5.49 -2.11
CA PHE A 252 19.10 5.65 -2.87
C PHE A 252 20.08 6.71 -2.29
N PRO A 253 19.67 7.97 -2.04
CA PRO A 253 20.56 8.92 -1.38
C PRO A 253 20.93 8.51 0.05
N GLN A 254 20.08 7.74 0.75
CA GLN A 254 20.43 7.17 2.06
C GLN A 254 21.56 6.14 1.94
N ALA A 255 21.47 5.21 0.98
CA ALA A 255 22.51 4.21 0.72
C ALA A 255 23.85 4.87 0.34
N LEU A 256 23.83 5.90 -0.49
CA LEU A 256 25.02 6.68 -0.84
C LEU A 256 25.64 7.37 0.37
N ASP A 257 24.84 7.92 1.27
CA ASP A 257 25.32 8.53 2.51
C ASP A 257 25.97 7.51 3.46
N GLN A 258 25.43 6.30 3.52
CA GLN A 258 25.99 5.19 4.30
C GLN A 258 27.32 4.71 3.69
N CYS A 259 27.40 4.65 2.36
CA CYS A 259 28.60 4.21 1.62
C CYS A 259 29.61 5.32 1.30
N LYS A 260 29.38 6.56 1.74
CA LYS A 260 30.17 7.75 1.32
C LYS A 260 31.67 7.68 1.61
N ALA A 261 32.09 6.88 2.58
CA ALA A 261 33.50 6.71 2.92
C ALA A 261 34.23 5.84 1.87
N SER A 262 33.50 4.98 1.17
CA SER A 262 34.03 3.99 0.22
C SER A 262 33.82 4.38 -1.24
N ILE A 263 32.87 5.29 -1.51
CA ILE A 263 32.50 5.70 -2.87
C ILE A 263 32.85 7.17 -3.08
N LYS A 264 33.73 7.43 -4.05
CA LYS A 264 34.08 8.80 -4.46
C LYS A 264 32.84 9.48 -5.05
N GLU A 265 32.64 10.77 -4.75
CA GLU A 265 31.48 11.57 -5.19
C GLU A 265 30.11 11.18 -4.61
N ALA A 266 30.00 10.12 -3.79
CA ALA A 266 28.70 9.67 -3.26
C ALA A 266 27.92 10.76 -2.50
N ALA A 267 28.60 11.58 -1.69
CA ALA A 267 27.94 12.68 -0.97
C ALA A 267 27.35 13.74 -1.92
N LYS A 268 28.02 13.99 -3.05
CA LYS A 268 27.55 14.94 -4.08
C LYS A 268 26.35 14.35 -4.81
N LEU A 269 26.42 13.08 -5.22
CA LEU A 269 25.33 12.39 -5.89
C LEU A 269 24.10 12.27 -4.97
N ALA A 270 24.30 11.91 -3.70
CA ALA A 270 23.22 11.83 -2.71
C ALA A 270 22.50 13.18 -2.55
N LYS A 271 23.23 14.29 -2.54
CA LYS A 271 22.63 15.63 -2.52
C LYS A 271 21.81 15.91 -3.78
N GLN A 272 22.35 15.61 -4.95
CA GLN A 272 21.67 15.81 -6.24
C GLN A 272 20.37 14.99 -6.33
N LEU A 273 20.42 13.72 -5.95
CA LEU A 273 19.23 12.86 -5.94
C LEU A 273 18.15 13.42 -5.02
N ARG A 274 18.48 13.92 -3.83
CA ARG A 274 17.48 14.54 -2.94
C ARG A 274 16.80 15.76 -3.55
N GLU A 275 17.53 16.59 -4.27
CA GLU A 275 16.96 17.76 -4.95
C GLU A 275 15.98 17.34 -6.07
N LEU A 276 16.35 16.33 -6.85
CA LEU A 276 15.51 15.74 -7.90
C LEU A 276 14.24 15.09 -7.33
N ILE A 277 14.40 14.23 -6.32
CA ILE A 277 13.29 13.54 -5.66
C ILE A 277 12.34 14.56 -5.02
N LYS A 278 12.86 15.61 -4.37
CA LYS A 278 12.01 16.65 -3.79
C LYS A 278 11.15 17.36 -4.83
N ALA A 279 11.68 17.60 -6.03
CA ALA A 279 10.93 18.20 -7.13
C ALA A 279 9.81 17.28 -7.66
N LEU A 280 10.03 15.96 -7.61
CA LEU A 280 9.03 14.94 -7.92
C LEU A 280 7.92 14.88 -6.86
N GLN A 281 8.28 14.84 -5.57
CA GLN A 281 7.34 14.74 -4.44
C GLN A 281 6.50 16.01 -4.25
N ASN A 282 7.06 17.18 -4.57
CA ASN A 282 6.43 18.47 -4.30
C ASN A 282 6.42 19.32 -5.59
N PRO A 283 5.62 18.94 -6.59
CA PRO A 283 5.53 19.71 -7.82
C PRO A 283 4.93 21.10 -7.54
N ALA A 284 5.52 22.14 -8.11
CA ALA A 284 5.03 23.52 -8.01
C ALA A 284 3.83 23.77 -8.94
N SER A 285 3.72 23.04 -10.04
CA SER A 285 2.55 23.02 -10.90
C SER A 285 2.28 21.63 -11.46
N PHE A 286 1.00 21.34 -11.71
CA PHE A 286 0.52 20.06 -12.17
C PHE A 286 -0.70 20.26 -13.08
N ALA A 287 -0.70 19.59 -14.23
CA ALA A 287 -1.86 19.40 -15.10
C ALA A 287 -1.80 18.00 -15.70
N PHE A 288 -2.95 17.33 -15.79
CA PHE A 288 -3.02 15.97 -16.29
C PHE A 288 -4.25 15.79 -17.17
N HIS A 289 -4.00 15.36 -18.41
CA HIS A 289 -5.03 14.94 -19.36
C HIS A 289 -4.77 13.47 -19.72
N ILE A 290 -5.67 12.60 -19.28
CA ILE A 290 -5.56 11.14 -19.48
C ILE A 290 -5.35 10.84 -20.97
N GLY A 291 -4.30 10.07 -21.27
CA GLY A 291 -3.99 9.66 -22.64
C GLY A 291 -3.33 10.73 -23.52
N ILE A 292 -3.07 11.93 -22.98
CA ILE A 292 -2.58 13.08 -23.75
C ILE A 292 -1.28 13.63 -23.15
N ASP A 293 -1.34 14.20 -21.95
CA ASP A 293 -0.21 14.88 -21.33
C ASP A 293 -0.24 14.79 -19.79
N LEU A 294 0.95 14.89 -19.20
CA LEU A 294 1.18 14.98 -17.77
C LEU A 294 2.22 16.07 -17.58
N ILE A 295 1.74 17.29 -17.38
CA ILE A 295 2.60 18.47 -17.29
C ILE A 295 2.89 18.76 -15.82
N VAL A 296 4.15 18.59 -15.44
CA VAL A 296 4.65 18.85 -14.10
C VAL A 296 5.78 19.87 -14.17
N ASN A 297 5.64 20.97 -13.42
CA ASN A 297 6.57 22.10 -13.47
C ASN A 297 6.82 22.61 -14.91
N GLY A 298 5.79 22.58 -15.76
CA GLY A 298 5.87 23.02 -17.16
C GLY A 298 6.59 22.05 -18.10
N ARG A 299 6.88 20.81 -17.68
CA ARG A 299 7.40 19.74 -18.55
C ARG A 299 6.38 18.63 -18.67
N ASP A 300 6.13 18.22 -19.90
CA ASP A 300 5.33 17.04 -20.17
C ASP A 300 6.20 15.79 -19.96
N ILE A 301 5.83 14.98 -18.97
CA ILE A 301 6.50 13.74 -18.56
C ILE A 301 5.61 12.51 -18.81
N TYR A 302 4.50 12.66 -19.53
CA TYR A 302 3.52 11.59 -19.72
C TYR A 302 4.17 10.31 -20.24
N ARG A 303 4.96 10.44 -21.32
CA ARG A 303 5.60 9.29 -21.94
C ARG A 303 6.55 8.58 -20.98
N GLU A 304 7.40 9.32 -20.27
CA GLU A 304 8.35 8.76 -19.32
C GLU A 304 7.62 7.97 -18.22
N ILE A 305 6.59 8.56 -17.57
CA ILE A 305 5.87 7.90 -16.48
C ILE A 305 5.13 6.64 -16.97
N PHE A 306 4.41 6.69 -18.08
CA PHE A 306 3.66 5.52 -18.57
C PHE A 306 4.56 4.47 -19.23
N THR A 307 5.72 4.86 -19.78
CA THR A 307 6.73 3.87 -20.20
C THR A 307 7.33 3.17 -18.98
N ALA A 308 7.55 3.89 -17.87
CA ALA A 308 7.99 3.27 -16.62
C ALA A 308 6.96 2.22 -16.12
N VAL A 309 5.66 2.54 -16.17
CA VAL A 309 4.59 1.57 -15.85
C VAL A 309 4.71 0.30 -16.70
N ASP A 310 4.90 0.44 -18.00
CA ASP A 310 5.03 -0.69 -18.91
C ASP A 310 6.33 -1.50 -18.66
N ASP A 311 7.43 -0.80 -18.38
CA ASP A 311 8.73 -1.41 -18.08
C ASP A 311 8.68 -2.20 -16.77
N TRP A 312 8.02 -1.67 -15.73
CA TRP A 312 7.82 -2.38 -14.48
C TRP A 312 7.07 -3.68 -14.68
N LYS A 313 5.92 -3.63 -15.37
CA LYS A 313 5.09 -4.82 -15.65
C LYS A 313 5.86 -5.89 -16.43
N GLN A 314 6.69 -5.47 -17.38
CA GLN A 314 7.51 -6.38 -18.19
C GLN A 314 8.78 -6.88 -17.48
N GLY A 315 9.08 -6.39 -16.27
CA GLY A 315 10.31 -6.72 -15.56
C GLY A 315 11.58 -6.06 -16.11
N ASN A 316 11.43 -4.98 -16.88
CA ASN A 316 12.54 -4.21 -17.44
C ASN A 316 13.08 -3.20 -16.40
N TRP A 317 13.69 -3.71 -15.32
CA TRP A 317 14.05 -2.92 -14.13
C TRP A 317 14.96 -1.72 -14.39
N ASN A 318 15.96 -1.88 -15.27
CA ASN A 318 16.86 -0.79 -15.61
C ASN A 318 16.12 0.29 -16.42
N ASP A 319 15.28 -0.10 -17.39
CA ASP A 319 14.51 0.84 -18.19
C ASP A 319 13.45 1.57 -17.33
N PHE A 320 12.80 0.87 -16.40
CA PHE A 320 11.94 1.48 -15.38
C PHE A 320 12.68 2.60 -14.61
N GLY A 321 13.86 2.29 -14.08
CA GLY A 321 14.70 3.28 -13.40
C GLY A 321 15.08 4.45 -14.32
N TYR A 322 15.43 4.16 -15.58
CA TYR A 322 15.80 5.16 -16.58
C TYR A 322 14.66 6.15 -16.85
N GLN A 323 13.43 5.67 -17.04
CA GLN A 323 12.28 6.53 -17.26
C GLN A 323 11.99 7.42 -16.04
N LEU A 324 12.05 6.87 -14.82
CA LEU A 324 11.89 7.65 -13.59
C LEU A 324 12.99 8.71 -13.43
N GLY A 325 14.25 8.35 -13.67
CA GLY A 325 15.38 9.29 -13.64
C GLY A 325 15.17 10.45 -14.62
N LYS A 326 14.77 10.14 -15.84
CA LYS A 326 14.51 11.13 -16.89
C LYS A 326 13.33 12.03 -16.54
N ALA A 327 12.23 11.50 -16.01
CA ALA A 327 11.08 12.28 -15.54
C ALA A 327 11.50 13.26 -14.42
N MET A 328 12.18 12.77 -13.39
CA MET A 328 12.67 13.61 -12.28
C MET A 328 13.56 14.76 -12.78
N TYR A 329 14.49 14.47 -13.68
CA TYR A 329 15.37 15.48 -14.25
C TYR A 329 14.60 16.56 -15.02
N GLN A 330 13.61 16.16 -15.84
CA GLN A 330 12.77 17.11 -16.55
C GLN A 330 11.97 18.00 -15.58
N ILE A 331 11.31 17.42 -14.58
CA ILE A 331 10.55 18.15 -13.55
C ILE A 331 11.42 19.19 -12.85
N PHE A 332 12.63 18.79 -12.47
CA PHE A 332 13.59 19.68 -11.80
C PHE A 332 14.04 20.83 -12.71
N VAL A 333 14.38 20.54 -13.97
CA VAL A 333 14.74 21.58 -14.96
C VAL A 333 13.56 22.51 -15.23
N GLY A 334 12.33 22.01 -15.23
CA GLY A 334 11.11 22.81 -15.33
C GLY A 334 10.98 23.82 -14.18
N LEU A 335 11.21 23.37 -12.94
CA LEU A 335 11.14 24.21 -11.74
C LEU A 335 12.17 25.35 -11.74
N HIS A 336 13.40 25.06 -12.17
CA HIS A 336 14.51 26.00 -12.12
C HIS A 336 14.71 26.82 -13.41
N GLY A 337 14.19 26.34 -14.54
CA GLY A 337 14.24 27.04 -15.82
C GLY A 337 13.22 28.18 -15.96
N GLN A 338 12.28 28.32 -15.02
CA GLN A 338 11.32 29.44 -14.98
C GLN A 338 11.86 30.70 -14.26
N GLN A 339 13.09 30.66 -13.73
CA GLN A 339 13.73 31.78 -13.03
C GLN A 339 14.73 32.58 -13.88
N SER A 340 14.81 32.32 -15.19
CA SER A 340 15.70 33.03 -16.14
C SER A 340 14.95 33.99 -17.05
#